data_AF-A0A4T0WXD7-F1
#
_entry.id   AF-A0A4T0WXD7-F1
#
_cell.length_a   1.000
_cell.length_b   1.000
_cell.length_c   1.000
_cell.angle_alpha   90.00
_cell.angle_beta   90.00
_cell.angle_gamma   90.00
#
_symmetry.space_group_name_H-M   'P 1'
#
loop_
_entity.id
_entity.type
_entity.pdbx_description
1 polymer ?
#
loop_
_entity_poly.entity_id
_entity_poly.type
_entity_poly.pdbx_seq_one_letter_code
_entity_poly.pdbx_strand_id
1 'polypeptide(L)' 'MGLNGHKVLGVLVFSGLGVYSGVKFFEPLIVEQLRKDGNLRSDIPIPQFDENGDKIINGVDKSKEWKELHEKLIAKKD' A
#
# COMPACT_ATOMS: atom_id res chain seq x y z
N MET A 1 -27.45 24.63 9.34
CA MET A 1 -26.36 24.00 10.14
C MET A 1 -25.10 24.06 9.30
N GLY A 2 -24.15 24.94 9.66
CA GLY A 2 -22.87 25.03 8.95
C GLY A 2 -22.06 23.76 9.19
N LEU A 3 -21.61 23.13 8.11
CA LEU A 3 -20.77 21.95 8.18
C LEU A 3 -19.38 22.39 8.66
N ASN A 4 -19.08 22.19 9.94
CA ASN A 4 -17.77 22.57 10.51
C ASN A 4 -16.67 21.72 9.84
N GLY A 5 -15.76 22.36 9.10
CA GLY A 5 -14.73 21.68 8.30
C GLY A 5 -13.90 20.65 9.08
N HIS A 6 -13.63 20.89 10.36
CA HIS A 6 -12.92 19.92 11.23
C HIS A 6 -13.69 18.61 11.45
N LYS A 7 -15.04 18.65 11.47
CA LYS A 7 -15.86 17.44 11.60
C LYS A 7 -15.79 16.60 10.32
N VAL A 8 -15.81 17.25 9.16
CA VAL A 8 -15.69 16.58 7.85
C VAL A 8 -14.31 15.95 7.69
N LEU A 9 -13.26 16.69 8.05
CA LEU A 9 -11.90 16.18 8.04
C LEU A 9 -11.75 14.98 8.99
N GLY A 10 -12.34 15.06 10.18
CA GLY A 10 -12.37 13.95 11.14
C GLY A 10 -13.02 12.70 10.54
N VAL A 11 -14.19 12.83 9.93
CA VAL A 11 -14.88 11.69 9.28
C VAL A 11 -14.03 11.09 8.16
N LEU A 12 -13.44 11.91 7.29
CA LEU A 12 -12.57 11.41 6.21
C LEU A 12 -11.36 10.63 6.73
N VAL A 13 -10.69 11.15 7.76
CA VAL A 13 -9.53 10.48 8.36
C VAL A 13 -9.94 9.16 9.00
N PHE A 14 -11.00 9.14 9.81
CA PHE A 14 -11.46 7.91 10.47
C PHE A 14 -11.96 6.88 9.47
N SER A 15 -12.71 7.29 8.45
CA SER A 15 -13.17 6.39 7.38
C SER A 15 -11.98 5.85 6.58
N GLY A 16 -11.01 6.69 6.22
CA GLY A 16 -9.81 6.26 5.52
C GLY A 16 -8.98 5.25 6.32
N LEU A 17 -8.73 5.54 7.59
CA LEU A 17 -8.01 4.63 8.50
C LEU A 17 -8.76 3.31 8.72
N GLY A 18 -10.09 3.38 8.86
CA GLY A 18 -10.93 2.19 9.01
C GLY A 18 -10.89 1.28 7.78
N VAL A 19 -11.02 1.85 6.58
CA VAL A 19 -10.91 1.11 5.32
C VAL A 19 -9.50 0.52 5.16
N TYR A 20 -8.45 1.31 5.38
CA TYR A 20 -7.07 0.84 5.27
C TYR A 20 -6.77 -0.33 6.21
N SER A 21 -7.16 -0.19 7.49
CA SER A 21 -6.98 -1.22 8.50
C SER A 21 -7.78 -2.48 8.17
N GLY A 22 -9.05 -2.32 7.76
CA GLY A 22 -9.91 -3.42 7.35
C GLY A 22 -9.32 -4.20 6.17
N VAL A 23 -8.86 -3.52 5.12
CA VAL A 23 -8.23 -4.18 3.97
C VAL A 23 -6.99 -4.95 4.41
N LYS A 24 -6.07 -4.34 5.18
CA LYS A 24 -4.85 -5.02 5.64
C LYS A 24 -5.12 -6.22 6.55
N PHE A 25 -6.23 -6.20 7.32
CA PHE A 25 -6.63 -7.32 8.17
C PHE A 25 -7.30 -8.44 7.39
N PHE A 26 -8.25 -8.12 6.51
CA PHE A 26 -9.05 -9.13 5.80
C PHE A 26 -8.37 -9.70 4.56
N GLU A 27 -7.49 -8.94 3.90
CA GLU A 27 -6.73 -9.38 2.72
C GLU A 27 -6.01 -10.73 2.94
N PRO A 28 -5.16 -10.91 3.98
CA PRO A 28 -4.47 -12.19 4.18
C PRO A 28 -5.46 -13.35 4.41
N LEU A 29 -6.53 -13.11 5.17
CA LEU A 29 -7.53 -14.13 5.49
C LEU A 29 -8.28 -14.61 4.24
N ILE A 30 -8.71 -13.68 3.39
CA ILE A 30 -9.41 -13.99 2.14
C ILE A 30 -8.47 -14.70 1.16
N VAL A 31 -7.23 -14.22 1.00
CA VAL A 31 -6.24 -14.83 0.10
C VAL A 31 -5.90 -16.26 0.52
N GLU A 32 -5.70 -16.49 1.83
CA GLU A 32 -5.45 -17.84 2.35
C GLU A 32 -6.63 -18.79 2.09
N GLN A 33 -7.86 -18.30 2.28
CA GLN A 33 -9.06 -19.10 2.04
C GLN A 33 -9.23 -19.44 0.56
N LEU A 34 -9.11 -18.44 -0.34
CA LEU A 34 -9.16 -18.66 -1.79
C LEU A 34 -8.08 -19.66 -2.25
N ARG A 35 -6.89 -19.62 -1.64
CA ARG A 35 -5.82 -20.57 -1.92
C ARG A 35 -6.18 -21.99 -1.49
N LYS A 36 -6.75 -22.16 -0.28
CA LYS A 36 -7.21 -23.48 0.23
C LYS A 36 -8.31 -24.07 -0.64
N ASP A 37 -9.22 -23.22 -1.11
CA ASP A 37 -10.37 -23.63 -1.93
C ASP A 37 -9.99 -23.90 -3.40
N GLY A 38 -8.72 -23.71 -3.78
CA GLY A 38 -8.27 -23.87 -5.17
C GLY A 38 -8.82 -22.83 -6.14
N ASN A 39 -9.51 -21.80 -5.62
CA ASN A 39 -10.10 -20.71 -6.39
C ASN A 39 -9.12 -19.55 -6.61
N LEU A 40 -7.96 -19.58 -5.96
CA LEU A 40 -6.90 -18.61 -6.21
C LEU A 40 -6.25 -18.93 -7.56
N ARG A 41 -6.50 -18.04 -8.52
CA ARG A 41 -5.91 -18.08 -9.86
C ARG A 41 -4.38 -17.98 -9.75
N SER A 42 -3.67 -19.08 -10.02
CA SER A 42 -2.21 -19.21 -9.84
C SER A 42 -1.41 -19.06 -11.14
N ASP A 43 -2.10 -19.02 -12.29
CA ASP A 43 -1.56 -18.73 -13.62
C ASP A 43 -1.18 -17.26 -13.83
N ILE A 44 -1.63 -16.36 -12.96
CA ILE A 44 -1.27 -14.95 -13.01
C ILE A 44 -0.29 -14.66 -11.86
N PRO A 45 0.89 -14.09 -12.14
CA PRO A 45 1.83 -13.72 -11.08
C PRO A 45 1.19 -12.69 -10.14
N ILE A 46 1.20 -12.98 -8.85
CA ILE A 46 0.70 -12.08 -7.81
C ILE A 46 1.61 -10.84 -7.77
N PRO A 47 1.06 -9.62 -7.87
CA PRO A 47 1.85 -8.41 -7.75
C PRO A 47 2.46 -8.32 -6.34
N GLN A 48 3.78 -8.14 -6.28
CA GLN A 48 4.49 -7.95 -5.01
C GLN A 48 4.44 -6.48 -4.62
N PHE A 49 4.30 -6.20 -3.33
CA PHE A 49 4.28 -4.85 -2.78
C PHE A 49 5.38 -4.69 -1.75
N ASP A 50 5.98 -3.51 -1.67
CA ASP A 50 7.00 -3.18 -0.68
C ASP A 50 6.37 -2.89 0.71
N GLU A 51 7.22 -2.59 1.69
CA GLU A 51 6.79 -2.26 3.07
C GLU A 51 5.92 -0.99 3.15
N ASN A 52 5.95 -0.15 2.11
CA ASN A 52 5.18 1.09 2.00
C ASN A 52 3.84 0.88 1.28
N GLY A 53 3.59 -0.33 0.74
CA GLY A 53 2.40 -0.65 -0.04
C GLY A 53 2.50 -0.24 -1.51
N ASP A 54 3.69 0.11 -1.99
CA ASP A 54 3.94 0.42 -3.39
C ASP A 54 4.19 -0.87 -4.19
N LYS A 55 3.68 -0.92 -5.42
CA LYS A 55 3.83 -2.10 -6.29
C LYS A 55 5.28 -2.24 -6.75
N ILE A 56 5.89 -3.38 -6.49
CA ILE A 56 7.20 -3.76 -7.01
C ILE A 56 7.04 -4.13 -8.48
N ILE A 57 7.65 -3.35 -9.37
CA ILE A 57 7.57 -3.55 -10.82
C ILE A 57 8.86 -4.23 -11.27
N ASN A 58 8.78 -5.40 -11.90
CA ASN A 58 9.93 -6.16 -12.42
C ASN A 58 11.02 -6.47 -11.37
N GLY A 59 10.63 -6.71 -10.12
CA GLY A 59 11.58 -6.98 -9.02
C GLY A 59 12.34 -5.74 -8.53
N VAL A 60 12.01 -4.55 -9.03
CA VAL A 60 12.62 -3.28 -8.62
C VAL A 60 11.71 -2.59 -7.62
N ASP A 61 12.24 -2.45 -6.40
CA ASP A 61 11.65 -1.65 -5.35
C ASP A 61 11.93 -0.16 -5.63
N LYS A 62 10.93 0.54 -6.15
CA LYS A 62 10.98 1.97 -6.48
C LYS A 62 11.38 2.81 -5.26
N SER A 63 10.97 2.43 -4.05
CA SER A 63 11.26 3.19 -2.83
C SER A 63 12.77 3.21 -2.53
N LYS A 64 13.48 2.13 -2.86
CA LYS A 64 14.94 2.04 -2.76
C LYS A 64 15.64 2.87 -3.83
N GLU A 65 15.17 2.82 -5.08
CA GLU A 65 15.72 3.67 -6.16
C GLU A 65 15.68 5.16 -5.81
N TRP A 66 14.55 5.65 -5.27
CA TRP A 66 14.39 7.05 -4.89
C TRP A 66 15.31 7.46 -3.73
N LYS A 67 15.54 6.57 -2.76
CA LYS A 67 16.48 6.81 -1.65
C LYS A 67 17.92 6.93 -2.16
N GLU A 68 18.36 5.99 -2.99
CA GLU A 68 19.71 6.02 -3.57
C GLU A 68 19.93 7.23 -4.49
N LEU A 69 18.92 7.62 -5.26
CA LEU A 69 18.98 8.81 -6.12
C LEU A 69 19.10 10.08 -5.27
N HIS A 70 18.34 10.18 -4.18
CA HIS A 70 18.41 11.31 -3.27
C HIS A 70 19.80 11.45 -2.63
N GLU A 71 20.39 10.33 -2.18
CA GLU A 71 21.72 10.29 -1.61
C GLU A 71 22.80 10.74 -2.63
N LYS A 72 22.70 10.28 -3.89
CA LYS A 72 23.58 10.74 -4.98
C LYS A 72 23.43 12.23 -5.32
N LEU A 73 22.21 12.77 -5.23
CA LEU A 73 21.96 14.19 -5.48
C LEU A 73 22.52 15.08 -4.36
N ILE A 74 22.50 14.60 -3.11
CA ILE A 74 23.15 15.28 -1.98
C ILE A 74 24.67 15.22 -2.15
N ALA A 75 25.25 14.05 -2.40
CA ALA A 75 26.69 13.86 -2.52
C ALA A 75 27.33 14.58 -3.72
N LYS A 76 26.56 14.90 -4.76
CA LYS A 76 27.02 15.67 -5.94
C LYS A 76 26.84 17.19 -5.78
N LYS A 77 26.11 17.62 -4.74
CA LYS A 77 25.87 19.03 -4.44
C LYS A 77 27.05 19.66 -3.68
N ASP A 78 27.90 18.84 -3.08
CA ASP A 78 29.20 19.18 -2.49
C ASP A 78 30.34 19.07 -3.53
#